data_AF-A0A355UYI1-F1
#
_entry.id   AF-A0A355UYI1-F1
#
_cell.length_a   1.000
_cell.length_b   1.000
_cell.length_c   1.000
_cell.angle_alpha   90.00
_cell.angle_beta   90.00
_cell.angle_gamma   90.00
#
_symmetry.space_group_name_H-M   'P 1'
#
loop_
_entity.id
_entity.type
_entity.pdbx_description
1 polymer ?
#
loop_
_entity_poly.entity_id
_entity_poly.type
_entity_poly.pdbx_seq_one_letter_code
_entity_poly.pdbx_strand_id
1 'polypeptide(L)'
;MMKKKAETAAFYICSFFVYCVIGWIYEVIVMYSRGFGFVNRGYLHGCYIPIYGFCSLFFLIVLNGIRKRKFAAKPFVIFFSVLILSSLIEYSASYIL
;
A
#
# COMPACT_ATOMS: atom_id res chain seq x y z
N MET A 1 -10.92 22.90 -13.64
CA MET A 1 -10.05 21.77 -14.06
C MET A 1 -8.80 21.64 -13.19
N MET A 2 -8.08 22.72 -12.87
CA MET A 2 -6.85 22.67 -12.06
C MET A 2 -7.08 22.26 -10.59
N LYS A 3 -8.13 22.76 -9.93
CA LYS A 3 -8.48 22.38 -8.54
C LYS A 3 -8.63 20.86 -8.36
N LYS A 4 -9.35 20.20 -9.28
CA LYS A 4 -9.59 18.75 -9.24
C LYS A 4 -8.30 17.92 -9.39
N LYS A 5 -7.32 18.41 -10.15
CA LYS A 5 -6.00 17.76 -10.27
C LYS A 5 -5.19 17.92 -8.97
N ALA A 6 -5.21 19.10 -8.36
CA ALA A 6 -4.54 19.35 -7.09
C ALA A 6 -5.12 18.49 -5.95
N GLU A 7 -6.45 18.38 -5.86
CA GLU A 7 -7.14 17.51 -4.90
C GLU A 7 -6.75 16.04 -5.09
N THR A 8 -6.68 15.57 -6.34
CA THR A 8 -6.27 14.20 -6.66
C THR A 8 -4.81 13.95 -6.26
N ALA A 9 -3.91 14.89 -6.55
CA ALA A 9 -2.51 14.80 -6.16
C ALA A 9 -2.35 14.77 -4.63
N ALA A 10 -3.05 15.67 -3.93
CA ALA A 10 -3.07 15.71 -2.48
C ALA A 10 -3.58 14.38 -1.89
N PHE A 11 -4.65 13.81 -2.45
CA PHE A 11 -5.16 12.50 -2.04
C PHE A 11 -4.08 11.40 -2.13
N TYR A 12 -3.36 11.31 -3.25
CA TYR A 12 -2.30 10.31 -3.40
C TYR A 12 -1.13 10.58 -2.44
N ILE A 13 -0.69 11.82 -2.30
CA ILE A 13 0.41 12.19 -1.37
C ILE A 13 0.02 11.86 0.07
N CYS A 14 -1.18 12.24 0.52
CA CYS A 14 -1.66 11.90 1.86
C CYS A 14 -1.77 10.39 2.05
N SER A 15 -2.31 9.67 1.06
CA SER A 15 -2.40 8.21 1.11
C SER A 15 -1.03 7.57 1.30
N PHE A 16 -0.02 8.02 0.55
CA PHE A 16 1.35 7.53 0.69
C PHE A 16 1.85 7.60 2.14
N PHE A 17 1.78 8.78 2.77
CA PHE A 17 2.26 8.95 4.14
C PHE A 17 1.45 8.14 5.16
N VAL A 18 0.12 8.10 5.01
CA VAL A 18 -0.76 7.31 5.88
C VAL A 18 -0.36 5.83 5.82
N TYR A 19 -0.17 5.27 4.63
CA TYR A 19 0.20 3.87 4.47
C TYR A 19 1.65 3.58 4.92
N CYS A 20 2.57 4.55 4.83
CA CYS A 20 3.89 4.41 5.44
C CYS A 20 3.82 4.27 6.96
N VAL A 21 2.95 5.04 7.63
CA VAL A 21 2.76 4.97 9.09
C VAL A 21 2.02 3.69 9.48
N ILE A 22 0.99 3.30 8.73
CA ILE A 22 0.27 2.02 8.96
C ILE A 22 1.23 0.84 8.82
N GLY A 23 2.07 0.82 7.78
CA GLY A 23 3.10 -0.21 7.61
C GLY A 23 4.08 -0.25 8.77
N TRP A 24 4.49 0.91 9.28
CA TRP A 24 5.33 0.98 10.47
C TRP A 24 4.65 0.40 11.72
N ILE A 25 3.39 0.76 11.98
CA ILE A 25 2.60 0.21 13.10
C ILE A 25 2.49 -1.32 12.97
N TYR A 26 2.20 -1.82 11.77
CA TYR A 26 2.11 -3.25 11.49
C TYR A 26 3.42 -3.99 11.82
N GLU A 27 4.56 -3.49 11.33
CA GLU A 27 5.87 -4.09 11.62
C GLU A 27 6.22 -4.07 13.11
N VAL A 28 5.91 -2.97 13.81
CA VAL A 28 6.10 -2.89 15.26
C VAL A 28 5.27 -3.96 15.96
N ILE A 29 3.99 -4.10 15.61
CA ILE A 29 3.11 -5.15 16.17
C ILE A 29 3.65 -6.56 15.89
N VAL A 30 4.17 -6.80 14.68
CA VAL A 30 4.79 -8.09 14.31
C VAL A 30 6.03 -8.38 15.16
N MET A 31 6.87 -7.38 15.46
CA MET A 31 8.03 -7.58 16.32
C MET A 31 7.62 -7.87 17.77
N TYR A 32 6.57 -7.21 18.26
CA TYR A 32 5.97 -7.54 19.55
C TYR A 32 5.43 -8.96 19.60
N SER A 33 4.68 -9.41 18.58
CA SER A 33 4.10 -10.76 18.56
C SER A 33 5.17 -11.86 18.46
N ARG A 34 6.34 -11.54 17.90
CA ARG A 34 7.51 -12.43 17.84
C ARG A 34 8.36 -12.43 19.11
N GLY A 35 8.00 -11.65 20.13
CA GLY A 35 8.67 -11.62 21.42
C GLY A 35 9.89 -10.69 21.52
N PHE A 36 10.17 -9.88 20.48
CA PHE A 36 11.29 -8.94 20.49
C PHE A 36 10.99 -7.63 21.23
N GLY A 37 9.75 -7.41 21.66
CA GLY A 37 9.31 -6.15 22.28
C GLY A 37 9.26 -5.00 21.27
N PHE A 38 9.45 -3.77 21.75
CA PHE A 38 9.47 -2.60 20.88
C PHE A 38 10.75 -2.55 20.04
N VAL A 39 10.62 -2.84 18.75
CA VAL A 39 11.71 -2.67 17.78
C VAL A 39 11.26 -1.66 16.73
N ASN A 40 11.95 -0.52 16.65
CA ASN A 40 11.66 0.47 15.61
C ASN A 40 12.16 -0.02 14.25
N ARG A 41 11.22 -0.46 13.40
CA ARG A 41 11.46 -0.92 12.02
C ARG A 41 11.34 0.19 10.97
N GLY A 42 11.16 1.43 11.41
CA GLY A 42 10.99 2.56 10.51
C GLY A 42 12.27 2.95 9.80
N TYR A 43 12.10 3.48 8.59
CA TYR A 43 13.22 3.95 7.77
C TYR A 43 13.90 5.15 8.44
N LEU A 44 15.24 5.13 8.51
CA LEU A 44 16.04 6.15 9.21
C LEU A 44 15.59 6.40 10.66
N HIS A 45 15.14 5.35 11.36
CA HIS A 45 14.57 5.43 12.73
C HIS A 45 13.31 6.29 12.84
N GLY A 46 12.65 6.63 11.73
CA GLY A 46 11.37 7.35 11.71
C GLY A 46 10.17 6.46 12.07
N CYS A 47 8.98 7.05 12.12
CA CYS A 47 7.71 6.34 12.31
C CYS A 47 7.00 6.03 10.97
N TYR A 48 7.77 5.63 9.96
CA TYR A 48 7.27 5.42 8.61
C TYR A 48 8.12 4.40 7.85
N ILE A 49 7.49 3.61 6.98
CA ILE A 49 8.17 2.65 6.10
C ILE A 49 7.77 2.94 4.64
N PRO A 50 8.66 3.55 3.82
CA PRO A 50 8.32 4.01 2.47
C PRO A 50 7.78 2.94 1.53
N ILE A 51 8.25 1.69 1.63
CA ILE A 51 7.80 0.61 0.74
C ILE A 51 6.29 0.35 0.85
N TYR A 52 5.71 0.45 2.05
CA TYR A 52 4.26 0.32 2.24
C TYR A 52 3.49 1.46 1.56
N GLY A 53 4.03 2.69 1.59
CA GLY A 53 3.49 3.82 0.83
C GLY A 53 3.53 3.60 -0.67
N PHE A 54 4.67 3.19 -1.24
CA PHE A 54 4.80 2.92 -2.67
C PHE A 54 3.89 1.79 -3.15
N CYS A 55 3.83 0.68 -2.40
CA CYS A 55 2.89 -0.40 -2.68
C CYS A 55 1.44 0.11 -2.67
N SER A 56 1.04 0.88 -1.65
CA SER A 56 -0.33 1.40 -1.58
C SER A 56 -0.69 2.28 -2.78
N LEU A 57 0.22 3.14 -3.23
CA LEU A 57 0.01 3.98 -4.42
C LEU A 57 -0.15 3.13 -5.67
N PHE A 58 0.69 2.11 -5.83
CA PHE A 58 0.60 1.18 -6.95
C PHE A 58 -0.77 0.49 -6.98
N PHE A 59 -1.22 -0.06 -5.84
CA PHE A 59 -2.55 -0.66 -5.72
C PHE A 59 -3.66 0.36 -6.00
N LEU A 60 -3.60 1.56 -5.44
CA LEU A 60 -4.62 2.61 -5.65
C LEU A 60 -4.74 3.01 -7.13
N ILE A 61 -3.61 3.12 -7.85
CA ILE A 61 -3.61 3.46 -9.27
C ILE A 61 -4.22 2.31 -10.10
N VAL A 62 -3.74 1.08 -9.89
CA VAL A 62 -4.19 -0.11 -10.63
C VAL A 62 -5.68 -0.38 -10.37
N LEU A 63 -6.10 -0.39 -9.10
CA LEU A 63 -7.49 -0.65 -8.72
C LEU A 63 -8.42 0.47 -9.18
N ASN A 64 -8.00 1.73 -9.14
CA ASN A 64 -8.83 2.82 -9.66
C ASN A 64 -8.98 2.74 -11.19
N GLY A 65 -7.95 2.24 -11.90
CA GLY A 65 -8.04 1.91 -13.32
C GLY A 65 -9.06 0.80 -13.61
N ILE A 66 -9.04 -0.26 -12.80
CA ILE A 66 -9.98 -1.40 -12.88
C ILE A 66 -11.40 -0.93 -12.57
N ARG A 67 -11.61 -0.22 -11.46
CA ARG A 67 -12.92 0.28 -10.99
C ARG A 67 -13.65 1.15 -12.02
N LYS A 68 -12.93 1.95 -12.81
CA LYS A 68 -13.53 2.81 -13.86
C LYS A 68 -14.21 2.01 -14.98
N ARG A 69 -13.93 0.71 -15.10
CA ARG A 69 -14.63 -0.18 -16.03
C ARG A 69 -15.95 -0.63 -15.37
N LYS A 70 -17.10 -0.33 -15.99
CA LYS A 70 -18.44 -0.61 -15.45
C LYS A 70 -18.65 -2.05 -14.96
N PHE A 71 -18.00 -3.04 -15.58
CA PHE A 71 -18.07 -4.46 -15.20
C PHE A 71 -17.22 -4.84 -13.99
N ALA A 72 -16.22 -4.03 -13.63
CA ALA A 72 -15.23 -4.32 -12.60
C ALA A 72 -15.49 -3.63 -11.25
N ALA A 73 -16.61 -2.92 -11.12
CA ALA A 73 -17.08 -2.36 -9.84
C ALA A 73 -17.70 -3.43 -8.92
N LYS A 74 -17.83 -4.68 -9.37
CA LYS A 74 -18.31 -5.79 -8.53
C LYS A 74 -17.23 -6.15 -7.48
N PRO A 75 -17.58 -6.29 -6.19
CA PRO A 75 -16.63 -6.60 -5.11
C PRO A 75 -15.72 -7.81 -5.42
N PHE A 76 -16.28 -8.85 -6.04
CA PHE A 76 -15.52 -10.03 -6.46
C PHE A 76 -14.39 -9.73 -7.44
N VAL A 77 -14.62 -8.85 -8.43
CA VAL A 77 -13.58 -8.51 -9.42
C VAL A 77 -12.43 -7.76 -8.75
N ILE A 78 -12.74 -6.85 -7.82
CA ILE A 78 -11.74 -6.14 -7.03
C ILE A 78 -10.95 -7.11 -6.16
N PHE A 79 -11.63 -8.02 -5.46
CA PHE A 79 -11.00 -9.04 -4.61
C PHE A 79 -10.00 -9.90 -5.39
N PHE A 80 -10.43 -10.51 -6.51
CA PHE A 80 -9.54 -11.33 -7.32
C PHE A 80 -8.42 -10.52 -7.98
N SER A 81 -8.67 -9.25 -8.32
CA SER A 81 -7.63 -8.36 -8.86
C SER A 81 -6.55 -8.08 -7.81
N VAL A 82 -6.93 -7.82 -6.56
CA VAL A 82 -5.98 -7.64 -5.45
C VAL A 82 -5.21 -8.93 -5.21
N LEU A 83 -5.89 -10.07 -5.14
CA LEU A 83 -5.28 -11.39 -4.91
C LEU A 83 -4.21 -11.71 -5.96
N ILE A 84 -4.54 -11.56 -7.25
CA ILE A 84 -3.59 -11.83 -8.33
C ILE A 84 -2.42 -10.85 -8.28
N LEU A 85 -2.70 -9.56 -8.05
CA LEU A 85 -1.69 -8.51 -8.04
C LEU A 85 -0.72 -8.67 -6.87
N SER A 86 -1.21 -8.97 -5.67
CA SER A 86 -0.37 -9.23 -4.50
C SER A 86 0.52 -10.44 -4.72
N SER A 87 -0.03 -11.55 -5.21
CA SER A 87 0.75 -12.77 -5.47
C SER A 87 1.85 -12.55 -6.50
N LEU A 88 1.58 -11.78 -7.56
CA LEU A 88 2.60 -11.45 -8.57
C LEU A 88 3.73 -10.59 -8.00
N ILE A 89 3.40 -9.56 -7.21
CA ILE A 89 4.40 -8.70 -6.57
C ILE A 89 5.25 -9.52 -5.60
N GLU A 90 4.62 -10.32 -4.75
CA GLU A 90 5.29 -11.12 -3.73
C GLU A 90 6.20 -12.20 -4.34
N TYR A 91 5.70 -12.89 -5.39
CA TYR A 91 6.51 -13.85 -6.14
C TYR A 91 7.70 -13.17 -6.83
N SER A 92 7.48 -12.01 -7.46
CA SER A 92 8.55 -11.26 -8.13
C SER A 92 9.60 -10.77 -7.13
N ALA A 93 9.17 -10.23 -5.98
CA ALA A 93 10.05 -9.79 -4.91
C ALA A 93 10.88 -10.96 -4.36
N SER A 94 10.27 -12.14 -4.17
CA SER A 94 10.97 -13.34 -3.69
C SER A 94 11.95 -13.95 -4.70
N TYR A 95 11.78 -13.67 -5.99
CA TYR A 95 12.71 -14.15 -7.02
C TYR A 95 13.91 -13.21 -7.19
N ILE A 96 13.72 -11.91 -6.96
CA ILE A 96 14.76 -10.89 -7.10
C ILE A 96 15.64 -10.80 -5.85
N LEU A 97 15.06 -11.02 -4.66
CA LEU A 97 15.74 -10.95 -3.34
C LEU A 97 16.13 -12.34 -2.85
#